data_AF-A0A7C1JSR7-F1
#
_entry.id   AF-A0A7C1JSR7-F1
#
_cell.length_a   1.000
_cell.length_b   1.000
_cell.length_c   1.000
_cell.angle_alpha   90.00
_cell.angle_beta   90.00
_cell.angle_gamma   90.00
#
_symmetry.space_group_name_H-M   'P 1'
#
loop_
_entity.id
_entity.type
_entity.pdbx_description
1 polymer ?
#
loop_
_entity_poly.entity_id
_entity_poly.type
_entity_poly.pdbx_seq_one_letter_code
_entity_poly.pdbx_strand_id
1 'polypeptide(L)'
;MISQRGPLRFTILNATGLDIAACSSCDSCEEGCPHAQEWDLHPSEVLYWARKNHDRALTCRTIWVCAQCQTCGVICPNGVPFETVAAALRTEARLRGLSC
;
A
#
# COMPACT_ATOMS: atom_id res chain seq x y z
N MET A 1 8.47 8.71 -17.50
CA MET A 1 9.65 7.87 -17.21
C MET A 1 10.10 8.12 -15.78
N ILE A 2 9.64 7.31 -14.82
CA ILE A 2 9.97 7.42 -13.39
C ILE A 2 10.75 6.16 -12.97
N SER A 3 11.88 5.89 -13.64
CA SER A 3 12.67 4.68 -13.39
C SER A 3 14.10 5.01 -12.97
N GLN A 4 14.29 5.28 -11.67
CA GLN A 4 15.60 5.22 -11.02
C GLN A 4 15.61 4.38 -9.72
N ARG A 5 14.48 3.79 -9.31
CA ARG A 5 14.37 2.94 -8.11
C ARG A 5 13.76 1.58 -8.44
N GLY A 6 14.09 0.58 -7.61
CA GLY A 6 13.75 -0.83 -7.83
C GLY A 6 12.25 -1.15 -7.77
N PRO A 7 11.89 -2.43 -7.96
CA PRO A 7 10.49 -2.85 -7.96
C PRO A 7 9.82 -2.63 -6.61
N LEU A 8 8.56 -2.17 -6.62
CA LEU A 8 7.82 -1.79 -5.41
C LEU A 8 7.74 -2.91 -4.36
N ARG A 9 7.53 -4.16 -4.79
CA ARG A 9 7.55 -5.33 -3.88
C ARG A 9 8.84 -5.41 -3.07
N PHE A 10 10.00 -5.28 -3.71
CA PHE A 10 11.30 -5.33 -3.03
C PHE A 10 11.53 -4.10 -2.16
N THR A 11 11.08 -2.92 -2.61
CA THR A 11 11.14 -1.71 -1.79
C THR A 11 10.35 -1.89 -0.48
N ILE A 12 9.12 -2.41 -0.56
CA ILE A 12 8.29 -2.66 0.62
C ILE A 12 8.93 -3.72 1.51
N LEU A 13 9.40 -4.83 0.92
CA LEU A 13 10.06 -5.90 1.67
C LEU A 13 11.29 -5.39 2.43
N ASN A 14 12.15 -4.61 1.79
CA ASN A 14 13.34 -4.04 2.43
C ASN A 14 13.02 -3.00 3.51
N ALA A 15 11.93 -2.24 3.34
CA ALA A 15 11.53 -1.20 4.29
C ALA A 15 10.76 -1.74 5.50
N THR A 16 10.04 -2.85 5.35
CA THR A 16 9.05 -3.31 6.35
C THR A 16 9.25 -4.76 6.80
N GLY A 17 10.03 -5.56 6.06
CA GLY A 17 10.11 -7.01 6.24
C GLY A 17 8.87 -7.77 5.71
N LEU A 18 7.90 -7.08 5.11
CA LEU A 18 6.65 -7.68 4.63
C LEU A 18 6.72 -7.99 3.14
N ASP A 19 6.34 -9.21 2.77
CA ASP A 19 6.17 -9.58 1.37
C ASP A 19 4.69 -9.47 0.94
N ILE A 20 4.38 -8.44 0.17
CA ILE A 20 3.02 -8.21 -0.37
C ILE A 20 2.56 -9.30 -1.36
N ALA A 21 3.44 -10.22 -1.77
CA ALA A 21 3.04 -11.42 -2.51
C ALA A 21 2.10 -12.33 -1.70
N ALA A 22 2.11 -12.25 -0.36
CA ALA A 22 1.22 -13.02 0.51
C ALA A 22 -0.24 -12.55 0.46
N CYS A 23 -0.52 -11.32 0.01
CA CYS A 23 -1.89 -10.80 -0.04
C CYS A 23 -2.73 -11.56 -1.07
N SER A 24 -3.84 -12.17 -0.66
CA SER A 24 -4.75 -12.88 -1.56
C SER A 24 -5.81 -12.00 -2.25
N SER A 25 -5.82 -10.69 -2.00
CA SER A 25 -6.87 -9.75 -2.48
C SER A 25 -8.27 -10.16 -1.99
N CYS A 26 -8.38 -10.47 -0.70
CA CYS A 26 -9.61 -10.89 -0.01
C CYS A 26 -10.44 -9.73 0.57
N ASP A 27 -9.98 -8.49 0.40
CA ASP A 27 -10.68 -7.25 0.78
C ASP A 27 -11.04 -7.08 2.27
N SER A 28 -10.64 -7.98 3.15
CA SER A 28 -10.91 -7.88 4.60
C SER A 28 -10.31 -6.62 5.26
N CYS A 29 -9.29 -6.03 4.64
CA CYS A 29 -8.69 -4.78 5.10
C CYS A 29 -9.58 -3.55 4.90
N GLU A 30 -10.70 -3.68 4.18
CA GLU A 30 -11.67 -2.61 3.99
C GLU A 30 -12.58 -2.41 5.21
N GLU A 31 -12.77 -3.47 5.98
CA GLU A 31 -13.63 -3.47 7.14
C GLU A 31 -13.08 -2.54 8.23
N GLY A 32 -13.92 -1.60 8.66
CA GLY A 32 -13.61 -0.71 9.78
C GLY A 32 -12.65 0.43 9.46
N CYS A 33 -12.31 0.70 8.18
CA CYS A 33 -11.51 1.89 7.88
C CYS A 33 -12.33 3.19 7.98
N PRO A 34 -11.90 4.17 8.79
CA PRO A 34 -12.59 5.46 8.92
C PRO A 34 -12.54 6.32 7.64
N HIS A 35 -11.62 6.02 6.72
CA HIS A 35 -11.39 6.78 5.48
C HIS A 35 -11.90 6.06 4.22
N ALA A 36 -12.74 5.03 4.37
CA ALA A 36 -13.22 4.23 3.24
C ALA A 36 -13.88 5.07 2.12
N GLN A 37 -14.56 6.16 2.48
CA GLN A 37 -15.22 7.09 1.55
C GLN A 37 -14.23 7.97 0.75
N GLU A 38 -12.96 8.04 1.14
CA GLU A 38 -11.95 8.90 0.52
C GLU A 38 -10.98 8.16 -0.40
N TRP A 39 -11.12 6.84 -0.49
CA TRP A 39 -10.29 5.99 -1.33
C TRP A 39 -10.59 6.19 -2.81
N ASP A 40 -9.52 6.28 -3.61
CA ASP A 40 -9.57 6.17 -5.08
C ASP A 40 -9.20 4.76 -5.56
N LEU A 41 -8.60 3.96 -4.67
CA LEU A 41 -8.33 2.54 -4.81
C LEU A 41 -8.60 1.83 -3.50
N HIS A 42 -9.18 0.64 -3.56
CA HIS A 42 -9.27 -0.19 -2.36
C HIS A 42 -7.85 -0.61 -1.90
N PRO A 43 -7.62 -0.78 -0.59
CA PRO A 43 -6.32 -1.21 -0.07
C PRO A 43 -5.75 -2.47 -0.74
N SER A 44 -6.61 -3.44 -1.07
CA SER A 44 -6.24 -4.65 -1.81
C SER A 44 -5.81 -4.36 -3.26
N GLU A 45 -6.46 -3.43 -3.94
CA GLU A 45 -6.08 -2.96 -5.27
C GLU A 45 -4.72 -2.26 -5.25
N VAL A 46 -4.45 -1.44 -4.23
CA VAL A 46 -3.12 -0.81 -4.05
C VAL A 46 -2.04 -1.88 -3.94
N LEU A 47 -2.27 -2.93 -3.13
CA LEU A 47 -1.34 -4.06 -2.99
C LEU A 47 -1.18 -4.82 -4.32
N TYR A 48 -2.26 -5.01 -5.07
CA TYR A 48 -2.23 -5.60 -6.41
C TYR A 48 -1.35 -4.78 -7.37
N TRP A 49 -1.57 -3.46 -7.46
CA TRP A 49 -0.77 -2.58 -8.32
C TRP A 49 0.69 -2.51 -7.89
N ALA A 50 0.95 -2.53 -6.58
CA ALA A 50 2.31 -2.56 -6.03
C ALA A 50 3.04 -3.86 -6.44
N ARG A 51 2.38 -5.03 -6.38
CA ARG A 51 2.95 -6.29 -6.88
C ARG A 51 3.25 -6.26 -8.37
N LYS A 52 2.42 -5.58 -9.15
CA LYS A 52 2.62 -5.37 -10.60
C LYS A 52 3.67 -4.30 -10.90
N ASN A 53 4.31 -3.73 -9.87
CA ASN A 53 5.28 -2.65 -9.99
C ASN A 53 4.74 -1.45 -10.80
N HIS A 54 3.46 -1.13 -10.59
CA HIS A 54 2.77 -0.08 -11.33
C HIS A 54 2.67 1.20 -10.49
N ASP A 55 2.98 2.35 -11.09
CA ASP A 55 3.04 3.66 -10.40
C ASP A 55 1.70 4.08 -9.78
N ARG A 56 0.59 3.50 -10.25
CA ARG A 56 -0.75 3.68 -9.65
C ARG A 56 -0.77 3.39 -8.14
N ALA A 57 0.07 2.47 -7.65
CA ALA A 57 0.20 2.22 -6.21
C ALA A 57 0.88 3.37 -5.42
N LEU A 58 1.63 4.25 -6.10
CA LEU A 58 2.32 5.40 -5.51
C LEU A 58 1.54 6.71 -5.69
N THR A 59 0.73 6.82 -6.75
CA THR A 59 0.00 8.05 -7.08
C THR A 59 -1.44 8.05 -6.59
N CYS A 60 -1.92 6.96 -5.98
CA CYS A 60 -3.28 6.88 -5.47
C CYS A 60 -3.46 7.71 -4.18
N ARG A 61 -4.63 8.33 -4.02
CA ARG A 61 -5.03 9.05 -2.81
C ARG A 61 -5.10 8.12 -1.59
N THR A 62 -5.45 6.84 -1.77
CA THR A 62 -5.62 5.85 -0.69
C THR A 62 -4.41 5.75 0.25
N ILE A 63 -3.18 5.74 -0.28
CA ILE A 63 -1.99 5.67 0.58
C ILE A 63 -1.77 6.95 1.40
N TRP A 64 -2.28 8.09 0.92
CA TRP A 64 -2.12 9.41 1.55
C TRP A 64 -3.16 9.69 2.63
N VAL A 65 -4.40 9.23 2.43
CA VAL A 65 -5.47 9.35 3.45
C VAL A 65 -5.37 8.29 4.55
N CYS A 66 -4.50 7.29 4.39
CA CYS A 66 -4.29 6.25 5.39
C CYS A 66 -3.76 6.84 6.72
N ALA A 67 -4.63 6.85 7.74
CA ALA A 67 -4.35 7.33 9.10
C ALA A 67 -3.49 6.39 9.95
N GLN A 68 -3.04 5.26 9.40
CA GLN A 68 -2.25 4.25 10.12
C GLN A 68 -2.92 3.73 11.40
N CYS A 69 -4.24 3.55 11.38
CA CYS A 69 -5.03 3.13 12.55
C CYS A 69 -4.90 1.63 12.92
N GLN A 70 -4.11 0.85 12.17
CA GLN A 70 -3.81 -0.58 12.41
C GLN A 70 -5.00 -1.56 12.29
N THR A 71 -6.22 -1.09 12.03
CA THR A 71 -7.42 -1.94 11.87
C THR A 71 -7.22 -3.06 10.85
N CYS A 72 -6.70 -2.71 9.67
CA CYS A 72 -6.47 -3.67 8.59
C CYS A 72 -5.38 -4.70 8.94
N GLY A 73 -4.39 -4.34 9.75
CA GLY A 73 -3.37 -5.27 10.25
C GLY A 73 -3.93 -6.34 11.18
N VAL A 74 -4.91 -5.98 12.03
CA VAL A 74 -5.56 -6.93 12.95
C VAL A 74 -6.46 -7.92 12.21
N ILE A 75 -7.17 -7.48 11.17
CA ILE A 75 -8.14 -8.29 10.43
C ILE A 75 -7.45 -9.15 9.34
N CYS A 76 -6.25 -8.79 8.89
CA CYS A 76 -5.63 -9.44 7.73
C CYS A 76 -5.33 -10.94 7.95
N PRO A 77 -5.97 -11.85 7.22
CA PRO A 77 -5.72 -13.29 7.36
C PRO A 77 -4.34 -13.72 6.83
N ASN A 78 -3.74 -12.90 5.95
CA ASN A 78 -2.44 -13.17 5.33
C ASN A 78 -1.27 -12.49 6.05
N GLY A 79 -1.53 -11.74 7.14
CA GLY A 79 -0.48 -11.01 7.85
C GLY A 79 0.16 -9.88 7.04
N VAL A 80 -0.60 -9.22 6.15
CA VAL A 80 -0.15 -8.08 5.33
C VAL A 80 -0.84 -6.80 5.83
N PRO A 81 -0.31 -6.13 6.87
CA PRO A 81 -0.87 -4.90 7.41
C PRO A 81 -0.76 -3.76 6.39
N PHE A 82 -1.89 -3.33 5.84
CA PHE A 82 -1.92 -2.32 4.78
C PHE A 82 -1.40 -0.97 5.25
N GLU A 83 -1.60 -0.59 6.51
CA GLU A 83 -1.09 0.66 7.06
C GLU A 83 0.43 0.77 6.99
N THR A 84 1.13 -0.33 7.25
CA THR A 84 2.60 -0.42 7.19
C THR A 84 3.07 -0.31 5.73
N VAL A 85 2.37 -0.99 4.82
CA VAL A 85 2.66 -0.91 3.38
C VAL A 85 2.38 0.49 2.83
N ALA A 86 1.27 1.13 3.21
CA ALA A 86 0.91 2.48 2.79
C ALA A 86 1.94 3.53 3.27
N ALA A 87 2.50 3.35 4.48
CA ALA A 87 3.59 4.19 4.98
C ALA A 87 4.86 4.05 4.12
N ALA A 88 5.22 2.82 3.76
CA ALA A 88 6.37 2.53 2.91
C ALA A 88 6.17 3.09 1.49
N LEU A 89 4.97 2.92 0.91
CA LEU A 89 4.62 3.46 -0.40
C LEU A 89 4.62 5.00 -0.42
N ARG A 90 4.12 5.67 0.61
CA ARG A 90 4.22 7.14 0.75
C ARG A 90 5.67 7.61 0.77
N THR A 91 6.51 6.91 1.53
CA THR A 91 7.94 7.22 1.61
C THR A 91 8.60 7.05 0.25
N GLU A 92 8.32 5.95 -0.44
CA GLU A 92 8.83 5.69 -1.78
C GLU A 92 8.32 6.70 -2.81
N ALA A 93 7.05 7.10 -2.75
CA ALA A 93 6.47 8.13 -3.61
C ALA A 93 7.24 9.46 -3.47
N ARG A 94 7.48 9.91 -2.22
CA ARG A 94 8.27 11.12 -1.95
C ARG A 94 9.70 11.01 -2.49
N LEU A 95 10.36 9.86 -2.31
CA LEU A 95 11.71 9.62 -2.82
C LEU A 95 11.78 9.63 -4.36
N ARG A 96 10.67 9.30 -5.03
CA ARG A 96 10.53 9.43 -6.49
C ARG A 96 10.06 10.82 -6.94
N GLY A 97 9.92 11.78 -6.03
CA GLY A 97 9.45 13.13 -6.33
C GLY A 97 7.94 13.20 -6.62
N LEU A 98 7.16 12.19 -6.23
CA LEU A 98 5.72 12.17 -6.35
C LEU A 98 5.10 12.74 -5.07
N SER A 99 4.18 13.70 -5.23
CA SER A 99 3.29 14.19 -4.18
C SER A 99 1.85 13.88 -4.55
N CYS A 100 0.99 13.73 -3.53
CA CYS A 100 -0.46 13.64 -3.73
C CYS A 100 -1.02 14.85 -4.47
#